data_AF-A0A6J4I5V2-F1
#
_entry.id   AF-A0A6J4I5V2-F1
#
_cell.length_a   1.000
_cell.length_b   1.000
_cell.length_c   1.000
_cell.angle_alpha   90.00
_cell.angle_beta   90.00
_cell.angle_gamma   90.00
#
_symmetry.space_group_name_H-M   'P 1'
#
loop_
_entity.id
_entity.type
_entity.pdbx_description
1 polymer ?
#
loop_
_entity_poly.entity_id
_entity_poly.type
_entity_poly.pdbx_seq_one_letter_code
_entity_poly.pdbx_strand_id
1 'polypeptide(L)'
;AYPYRPQDRGFQEVVTHGGGGVGNTPDFWGNNYTGDTYCRNGAWERFDGYCTDVWFRLGLDFIERQHAQGQPFFCVISTNAPHLPHIVPERYSRPYIEKAQSDPDAARFFNYPATDQMPKFYGMVSCIDENLGALRARLRQLGLAENTLFIFMTDNGSAGGLARDRDQFITHGFNAGMRGGKGTPYEGGHRVPFFLHWPAAGLTTGRDITTLTANVDIAPTLLDLCSVPHDAADFHGGSLRPLLLDSSPLGEGYTGTEARRPGEGGASNAAHWPARTLVTDSQRLLNPVKWRLSCVMRQEHGQDGAIAHEWRLVNGRALYDLLGDPEQRVDIATDQPEMVEALRADYESWWRLVSPRAGEEIPIPIGENNATVLLTSHDWRRDPDPNHSVGAEEYGDNARCVWNQAQVRQAPDGTGYWEIDVARAGRYRLELRRWPREANLPLAAGIPGDLKPYNDSIADTNGGYGGGRALPIRRAAVRLSYPVAAGQPDLAADAPVSEPAVLFDLSLPAGPAHLHTLFTTEDGADVGAYYAYVTPLATGYPPGGGH
;
A
#
# COMPACT_ATOMS: atom_id res chain seq x y z
N ALA A 1 1.80 5.97 -13.62
CA ALA A 1 1.43 6.74 -14.83
C ALA A 1 0.14 6.20 -15.45
N TYR A 2 -0.39 6.83 -16.51
CA TYR A 2 -1.45 6.22 -17.33
C TYR A 2 -0.99 4.85 -17.86
N PRO A 3 -1.87 3.84 -17.98
CA PRO A 3 -3.29 3.81 -17.60
C PRO A 3 -3.53 3.23 -16.20
N TYR A 4 -2.56 3.29 -15.29
CA TYR A 4 -2.62 2.58 -14.00
C TYR A 4 -3.12 3.44 -12.83
N ARG A 5 -3.60 4.67 -13.08
CA ARG A 5 -4.18 5.52 -12.04
C ARG A 5 -5.66 5.19 -11.85
N PRO A 6 -6.27 5.42 -10.68
CA PRO A 6 -7.70 5.11 -10.47
C PRO A 6 -8.62 5.78 -11.49
N GLN A 7 -8.35 7.02 -11.90
CA GLN A 7 -9.14 7.75 -12.89
C GLN A 7 -9.04 7.17 -14.32
N ASP A 8 -8.01 6.36 -14.59
CA ASP A 8 -7.85 5.65 -15.86
C ASP A 8 -8.50 4.25 -15.80
N ARG A 9 -8.97 3.83 -14.61
CA ARG A 9 -9.49 2.49 -14.30
C ARG A 9 -10.94 2.53 -13.81
N GLY A 10 -11.69 3.55 -14.23
CA GLY A 10 -13.15 3.62 -14.05
C GLY A 10 -13.64 4.51 -12.92
N PHE A 11 -12.77 5.09 -12.09
CA PHE A 11 -13.19 6.09 -11.10
C PHE A 11 -13.41 7.46 -11.78
N GLN A 12 -14.60 8.06 -11.58
CA GLN A 12 -14.94 9.37 -12.15
C GLN A 12 -14.36 10.54 -11.34
N GLU A 13 -14.23 10.35 -10.03
CA GLU A 13 -13.67 11.34 -9.11
C GLU A 13 -12.64 10.67 -8.19
N VAL A 14 -11.42 11.21 -8.21
CA VAL A 14 -10.27 10.68 -7.46
C VAL A 14 -9.59 11.85 -6.79
N VAL A 15 -9.34 11.73 -5.48
CA VAL A 15 -8.45 12.62 -4.73
C VAL A 15 -7.45 11.76 -3.97
N THR A 16 -6.17 12.06 -4.12
CA THR A 16 -5.07 11.19 -3.66
C THR A 16 -3.81 12.01 -3.35
N HIS A 17 -3.07 11.60 -2.32
CA HIS A 17 -1.67 12.03 -2.15
C HIS A 17 -0.76 11.21 -3.09
N GLY A 18 0.47 11.66 -3.34
CA GLY A 18 1.39 10.88 -4.17
C GLY A 18 2.05 9.72 -3.42
N GLY A 19 2.19 8.56 -4.07
CA GLY A 19 2.88 7.39 -3.53
C GLY A 19 2.16 6.71 -2.36
N GLY A 20 2.87 5.83 -1.63
CA GLY A 20 2.29 5.02 -0.53
C GLY A 20 2.06 5.73 0.81
N GLY A 21 2.35 7.03 0.92
CA GLY A 21 2.19 7.79 2.16
C GLY A 21 2.48 9.29 1.94
N VAL A 22 1.88 10.14 2.78
CA VAL A 22 2.09 11.59 2.73
C VAL A 22 3.57 11.91 3.01
N GLY A 23 4.15 12.77 2.17
CA GLY A 23 5.58 13.13 2.22
C GLY A 23 6.52 12.18 1.47
N ASN A 24 6.00 11.17 0.76
CA ASN A 24 6.79 10.40 -0.20
C ASN A 24 7.20 11.26 -1.41
N THR A 25 8.20 10.82 -2.16
CA THR A 25 8.72 11.59 -3.31
C THR A 25 7.67 11.92 -4.39
N PRO A 26 6.71 11.05 -4.74
CA PRO A 26 5.64 11.41 -5.67
C PRO A 26 4.58 12.36 -5.10
N ASP A 27 4.57 12.59 -3.77
CA ASP A 27 3.62 13.48 -3.11
C ASP A 27 3.99 14.94 -3.30
N PHE A 28 3.01 15.83 -3.14
CA PHE A 28 3.24 17.27 -3.25
C PHE A 28 4.26 17.74 -2.21
N TRP A 29 5.26 18.51 -2.66
CA TRP A 29 6.32 19.00 -1.78
C TRP A 29 5.78 19.82 -0.60
N GLY A 30 6.14 19.42 0.61
CA GLY A 30 5.79 20.12 1.84
C GLY A 30 4.50 19.67 2.53
N ASN A 31 3.78 18.69 1.98
CA ASN A 31 2.65 18.07 2.68
C ASN A 31 3.09 17.49 4.03
N ASN A 32 2.32 17.77 5.08
CA ASN A 32 2.61 17.44 6.47
C ASN A 32 1.40 16.96 7.28
N TYR A 33 0.41 16.40 6.60
CA TYR A 33 -0.84 15.88 7.12
C TYR A 33 -1.89 16.95 7.44
N THR A 34 -1.61 18.25 7.33
CA THR A 34 -2.57 19.31 7.64
C THR A 34 -2.45 20.51 6.70
N GLY A 35 -3.55 20.90 6.05
CA GLY A 35 -3.51 22.03 5.11
C GLY A 35 -2.71 21.71 3.83
N ASP A 36 -2.76 20.44 3.42
CA ASP A 36 -1.94 19.83 2.38
C ASP A 36 -2.50 20.04 0.97
N THR A 37 -1.71 19.69 -0.03
CA THR A 37 -2.09 19.71 -1.44
C THR A 37 -2.18 18.30 -2.00
N TYR A 38 -3.34 17.93 -2.53
CA TYR A 38 -3.62 16.58 -3.05
C TYR A 38 -4.03 16.62 -4.52
N CYS A 39 -3.82 15.51 -5.22
CA CYS A 39 -4.12 15.39 -6.64
C CYS A 39 -5.59 15.01 -6.83
N ARG A 40 -6.40 15.94 -7.34
CA ARG A 40 -7.77 15.71 -7.79
C ARG A 40 -7.78 15.49 -9.30
N ASN A 41 -8.12 14.28 -9.75
CA ASN A 41 -8.23 13.93 -11.18
C ASN A 41 -7.02 14.39 -12.04
N GLY A 42 -5.80 14.35 -11.48
CA GLY A 42 -4.58 14.77 -12.17
C GLY A 42 -4.14 16.21 -11.94
N ALA A 43 -4.91 17.02 -11.21
CA ALA A 43 -4.56 18.40 -10.85
C ALA A 43 -4.32 18.55 -9.35
N TRP A 44 -3.28 19.26 -8.96
CA TRP A 44 -2.96 19.52 -7.55
C TRP A 44 -3.84 20.64 -6.99
N GLU A 45 -4.52 20.37 -5.88
CA GLU A 45 -5.44 21.28 -5.19
C GLU A 45 -5.14 21.29 -3.68
N ARG A 46 -5.20 22.47 -3.05
CA ARG A 46 -4.98 22.63 -1.60
C ARG A 46 -6.26 22.34 -0.82
N PHE A 47 -6.14 21.60 0.27
CA PHE A 47 -7.23 21.25 1.18
C PHE A 47 -6.89 21.63 2.62
N ASP A 48 -7.82 22.31 3.29
CA ASP A 48 -7.67 22.65 4.70
C ASP A 48 -8.08 21.48 5.62
N GLY A 49 -7.41 21.39 6.77
CA GLY A 49 -7.67 20.39 7.80
C GLY A 49 -6.70 19.20 7.77
N TYR A 50 -6.88 18.29 8.73
CA TYR A 50 -6.10 17.07 8.86
C TYR A 50 -6.48 16.07 7.75
N CYS A 51 -5.51 15.38 7.17
CA CYS A 51 -5.70 14.55 5.98
C CYS A 51 -6.84 13.52 6.11
N THR A 52 -6.94 12.84 7.25
CA THR A 52 -8.01 11.87 7.51
C THR A 52 -9.40 12.52 7.42
N ASP A 53 -9.58 13.70 8.00
CA ASP A 53 -10.84 14.44 7.95
C ASP A 53 -11.17 14.87 6.51
N VAL A 54 -10.14 15.23 5.70
CA VAL A 54 -10.30 15.57 4.28
C VAL A 54 -10.85 14.37 3.50
N TRP A 55 -10.30 13.17 3.68
CA TRP A 55 -10.74 11.97 2.95
C TRP A 55 -12.21 11.66 3.20
N PHE A 56 -12.64 11.67 4.47
CA PHE A 56 -14.04 11.40 4.82
C PHE A 56 -14.98 12.52 4.36
N ARG A 57 -14.58 13.78 4.50
CA ARG A 57 -15.38 14.92 4.03
C ARG A 57 -15.61 14.85 2.52
N LEU A 58 -14.58 14.54 1.73
CA LEU A 58 -14.70 14.44 0.27
C LEU A 58 -15.52 13.21 -0.16
N GLY A 59 -15.32 12.07 0.49
CA GLY A 59 -16.14 10.88 0.25
C GLY A 59 -17.62 11.12 0.55
N LEU A 60 -17.91 11.83 1.66
CA LEU A 60 -19.28 12.18 2.02
C LEU A 60 -19.90 13.19 1.05
N ASP A 61 -19.17 14.24 0.65
CA ASP A 61 -19.62 15.20 -0.37
C ASP A 61 -19.99 14.49 -1.69
N PHE A 62 -19.15 13.56 -2.14
CA PHE A 62 -19.44 12.75 -3.32
C PHE A 62 -20.76 11.98 -3.17
N ILE A 63 -20.95 11.27 -2.05
CA ILE A 63 -22.19 10.52 -1.78
C ILE A 63 -23.42 11.43 -1.79
N GLU A 64 -23.33 12.59 -1.14
CA GLU A 64 -24.43 13.58 -1.10
C GLU A 64 -24.80 14.08 -2.50
N ARG A 65 -23.80 14.39 -3.34
CA ARG A 65 -24.03 14.82 -4.72
C ARG A 65 -24.66 13.73 -5.58
N GLN A 66 -24.23 12.47 -5.43
CA GLN A 66 -24.84 11.37 -6.18
C GLN A 66 -26.27 11.10 -5.72
N HIS A 67 -26.53 11.16 -4.42
CA HIS A 67 -27.88 11.05 -3.88
C HIS A 67 -28.80 12.16 -4.40
N ALA A 68 -28.34 13.42 -4.40
CA ALA A 68 -29.12 14.55 -4.92
C ALA A 68 -29.47 14.43 -6.41
N GLN A 69 -28.66 13.68 -7.17
CA GLN A 69 -28.88 13.38 -8.59
C GLN A 69 -29.68 12.09 -8.83
N GLY A 70 -30.06 11.37 -7.77
CA GLY A 70 -30.74 10.08 -7.87
C GLY A 70 -29.86 8.96 -8.47
N GLN A 71 -28.54 9.07 -8.37
CA GLN A 71 -27.59 8.10 -8.91
C GLN A 71 -27.08 7.16 -7.80
N PRO A 72 -26.86 5.86 -8.10
CA PRO A 72 -26.10 4.99 -7.21
C PRO A 72 -24.64 5.44 -7.13
N PHE A 73 -23.94 5.03 -6.08
CA PHE A 73 -22.53 5.38 -5.87
C PHE A 73 -21.69 4.15 -5.52
N PHE A 74 -20.41 4.22 -5.91
CA PHE A 74 -19.34 3.37 -5.39
C PHE A 74 -18.25 4.31 -4.86
N CYS A 75 -18.01 4.29 -3.55
CA CYS A 75 -17.09 5.20 -2.88
C CYS A 75 -16.07 4.41 -2.06
N VAL A 76 -14.79 4.64 -2.32
CA VAL A 76 -13.68 4.04 -1.58
C VAL A 76 -12.94 5.16 -0.84
N ILE A 77 -12.94 5.08 0.49
CA ILE A 77 -12.22 6.02 1.37
C ILE A 77 -11.02 5.26 1.96
N SER A 78 -9.85 5.42 1.35
CA SER A 78 -8.61 4.79 1.78
C SER A 78 -7.76 5.77 2.58
N THR A 79 -7.85 5.72 3.91
CA THR A 79 -7.06 6.60 4.76
C THR A 79 -5.60 6.18 4.80
N ASN A 80 -4.69 7.15 4.84
CA ASN A 80 -3.29 6.89 5.21
C ASN A 80 -3.15 6.52 6.69
N ALA A 81 -4.07 6.97 7.55
CA ALA A 81 -4.11 6.56 8.94
C ALA A 81 -4.46 5.06 9.09
N PRO A 82 -3.93 4.35 10.10
CA PRO A 82 -2.99 4.82 11.13
C PRO A 82 -1.51 4.51 10.78
N HIS A 83 -1.11 4.59 9.50
CA HIS A 83 0.27 4.36 9.09
C HIS A 83 1.22 5.43 9.66
N LEU A 84 2.49 5.06 9.84
CA LEU A 84 3.55 6.00 10.20
C LEU A 84 3.81 7.04 9.09
N PRO A 85 4.35 8.23 9.43
CA PRO A 85 4.57 8.75 10.78
C PRO A 85 3.26 8.97 11.56
N HIS A 86 3.23 8.67 12.85
CA HIS A 86 2.03 8.84 13.68
C HIS A 86 1.80 10.32 14.03
N ILE A 87 1.38 11.11 13.04
CA ILE A 87 0.99 12.52 13.18
C ILE A 87 -0.52 12.59 13.30
N VAL A 88 -1.01 13.13 14.41
CA VAL A 88 -2.45 13.25 14.70
C VAL A 88 -2.70 14.50 15.55
N PRO A 89 -3.84 15.19 15.40
CA PRO A 89 -4.22 16.27 16.30
C PRO A 89 -4.20 15.84 17.76
N GLU A 90 -3.62 16.68 18.63
CA GLU A 90 -3.37 16.37 20.05
C GLU A 90 -4.64 15.88 20.79
N ARG A 91 -5.82 16.41 20.42
CA ARG A 91 -7.10 15.99 21.02
C ARG A 91 -7.35 14.48 20.96
N TYR A 92 -6.82 13.78 19.96
CA TYR A 92 -6.99 12.34 19.82
C TYR A 92 -5.92 11.52 20.55
N SER A 93 -4.68 12.00 20.64
CA SER A 93 -3.61 11.27 21.33
C SER A 93 -3.59 11.53 22.84
N ARG A 94 -3.98 12.73 23.28
CA ARG A 94 -3.95 13.16 24.68
C ARG A 94 -4.70 12.22 25.64
N PRO A 95 -5.91 11.71 25.34
CA PRO A 95 -6.59 10.78 26.25
C PRO A 95 -5.77 9.52 26.56
N TYR A 96 -5.04 9.01 25.58
CA TYR A 96 -4.17 7.83 25.74
C TYR A 96 -2.91 8.15 26.56
N ILE A 97 -2.33 9.34 26.35
CA ILE A 97 -1.18 9.83 27.13
C ILE A 97 -1.58 10.03 28.59
N GLU A 98 -2.69 10.74 28.86
CA GLU A 98 -3.19 11.00 30.22
C GLU A 98 -3.54 9.68 30.93
N LYS A 99 -4.17 8.73 30.20
CA LYS A 99 -4.43 7.40 30.74
C LYS A 99 -3.14 6.68 31.10
N ALA A 100 -2.14 6.67 30.22
CA ALA A 100 -0.83 6.08 30.50
C ALA A 100 -0.09 6.73 31.69
N GLN A 101 -0.24 8.05 31.88
CA GLN A 101 0.36 8.77 33.01
C GLN A 101 -0.31 8.44 34.36
N SER A 102 -1.61 8.17 34.34
CA SER A 102 -2.41 7.93 35.54
C SER A 102 -2.51 6.44 35.95
N ASP A 103 -2.19 5.51 35.05
CA ASP A 103 -2.44 4.09 35.22
C ASP A 103 -1.23 3.25 34.75
N PRO A 104 -0.52 2.55 35.65
CA PRO A 104 0.63 1.72 35.30
C PRO A 104 0.34 0.60 34.29
N ASP A 105 -0.87 0.02 34.29
CA ASP A 105 -1.23 -1.02 33.33
C ASP A 105 -1.42 -0.44 31.94
N ALA A 106 -2.00 0.77 31.86
CA ALA A 106 -2.07 1.51 30.61
C ALA A 106 -0.69 1.98 30.14
N ALA A 107 0.18 2.43 31.04
CA ALA A 107 1.56 2.79 30.74
C ALA A 107 2.30 1.61 30.09
N ARG A 108 2.17 0.42 30.67
CA ARG A 108 2.68 -0.83 30.09
C ARG A 108 2.02 -1.10 28.75
N PHE A 109 0.70 -1.11 28.66
CA PHE A 109 -0.01 -1.40 27.41
C PHE A 109 0.44 -0.53 26.24
N PHE A 110 0.58 0.79 26.46
CA PHE A 110 1.01 1.75 25.45
C PHE A 110 2.54 1.89 25.33
N ASN A 111 3.32 1.11 26.08
CA ASN A 111 4.79 1.24 26.16
C ASN A 111 5.24 2.70 26.42
N TYR A 112 4.54 3.39 27.32
CA TYR A 112 4.75 4.80 27.65
C TYR A 112 5.39 4.91 29.05
N PRO A 113 6.34 5.85 29.30
CA PRO A 113 6.85 6.90 28.40
C PRO A 113 8.02 6.47 27.51
N ALA A 114 8.34 5.17 27.43
CA ALA A 114 9.43 4.69 26.57
C ALA A 114 9.23 5.08 25.11
N THR A 115 7.98 5.22 24.66
CA THR A 115 7.60 5.86 23.40
C THR A 115 6.27 6.61 23.53
N ASP A 116 6.07 7.66 22.74
CA ASP A 116 4.77 8.31 22.54
C ASP A 116 4.07 7.88 21.23
N GLN A 117 4.68 6.98 20.46
CA GLN A 117 4.17 6.51 19.17
C GLN A 117 2.88 5.70 19.31
N MET A 118 2.76 4.84 20.33
CA MET A 118 1.54 4.06 20.53
C MET A 118 0.34 4.93 20.90
N PRO A 119 0.41 5.86 21.88
CA PRO A 119 -0.68 6.81 22.11
C PRO A 119 -1.12 7.58 20.86
N LYS A 120 -0.17 8.00 20.01
CA LYS A 120 -0.48 8.67 18.74
C LYS A 120 -1.14 7.73 17.72
N PHE A 121 -0.66 6.50 17.58
CA PHE A 121 -1.29 5.47 16.75
C PHE A 121 -2.75 5.23 17.16
N TYR A 122 -3.02 5.02 18.45
CA TYR A 122 -4.39 4.87 18.94
C TYR A 122 -5.22 6.16 18.77
N GLY A 123 -4.60 7.33 18.85
CA GLY A 123 -5.22 8.60 18.46
C GLY A 123 -5.65 8.64 16.99
N MET A 124 -4.82 8.14 16.07
CA MET A 124 -5.19 8.03 14.65
C MET A 124 -6.36 7.07 14.45
N VAL A 125 -6.39 5.96 15.20
CA VAL A 125 -7.53 5.02 15.20
C VAL A 125 -8.81 5.70 15.70
N SER A 126 -8.74 6.49 16.78
CA SER A 126 -9.87 7.30 17.25
C SER A 126 -10.37 8.30 16.21
N CYS A 127 -9.46 8.94 15.46
CA CYS A 127 -9.83 9.87 14.39
C CYS A 127 -10.56 9.15 13.24
N ILE A 128 -10.15 7.93 12.88
CA ILE A 128 -10.87 7.09 11.91
C ILE A 128 -12.27 6.75 12.43
N ASP A 129 -12.36 6.30 13.68
CA ASP A 129 -13.64 5.90 14.30
C ASP A 129 -14.65 7.05 14.36
N GLU A 130 -14.21 8.24 14.78
CA GLU A 130 -15.05 9.44 14.83
C GLU A 130 -15.59 9.82 13.43
N ASN A 131 -14.72 9.84 12.42
CA ASN A 131 -15.11 10.16 11.05
C ASN A 131 -16.03 9.08 10.45
N LEU A 132 -15.79 7.81 10.75
CA LEU A 132 -16.66 6.71 10.36
C LEU A 132 -18.05 6.83 11.01
N GLY A 133 -18.11 7.20 12.29
CA GLY A 133 -19.34 7.50 13.00
C GLY A 133 -20.14 8.61 12.33
N ALA A 134 -19.47 9.70 11.94
CA ALA A 134 -20.08 10.81 11.21
C ALA A 134 -20.63 10.39 9.84
N LEU A 135 -19.84 9.64 9.05
CA LEU A 135 -20.26 9.10 7.75
C LEU A 135 -21.51 8.23 7.90
N ARG A 136 -21.51 7.27 8.82
CA ARG A 136 -22.66 6.38 9.05
C ARG A 136 -23.89 7.14 9.57
N ALA A 137 -23.70 8.13 10.44
CA ALA A 137 -24.79 8.98 10.90
C ALA A 137 -25.41 9.76 9.75
N ARG A 138 -24.58 10.28 8.83
CA ARG A 138 -25.07 11.03 7.69
C ARG A 138 -25.81 10.16 6.67
N LEU A 139 -25.33 8.94 6.39
CA LEU A 139 -26.06 7.97 5.57
C LEU A 139 -27.45 7.67 6.14
N ARG A 140 -27.61 7.59 7.48
CA ARG A 140 -28.93 7.44 8.11
C ARG A 140 -29.81 8.67 7.90
N GLN A 141 -29.27 9.87 8.09
CA GLN A 141 -30.03 11.12 7.90
C GLN A 141 -30.54 11.30 6.45
N LEU A 142 -29.76 10.84 5.47
CA LEU A 142 -30.12 10.88 4.05
C LEU A 142 -31.07 9.73 3.63
N GLY A 143 -31.41 8.81 4.55
CA GLY A 143 -32.20 7.61 4.22
C GLY A 143 -31.46 6.60 3.33
N LEU A 144 -30.14 6.71 3.21
CA LEU A 144 -29.31 5.84 2.37
C LEU A 144 -28.83 4.57 3.09
N ALA A 145 -28.81 4.58 4.42
CA ALA A 145 -28.22 3.50 5.22
C ALA A 145 -28.86 2.12 4.97
N GLU A 146 -30.15 2.08 4.62
CA GLU A 146 -30.88 0.83 4.39
C GLU A 146 -30.37 0.09 3.15
N ASN A 147 -30.18 0.81 2.04
CA ASN A 147 -29.78 0.25 0.75
C ASN A 147 -28.33 0.62 0.38
N THR A 148 -27.42 0.62 1.36
CA THR A 148 -25.98 0.78 1.15
C THR A 148 -25.27 -0.43 1.72
N LEU A 149 -24.50 -1.14 0.88
CA LEU A 149 -23.51 -2.11 1.37
C LEU A 149 -22.32 -1.33 1.94
N PHE A 150 -22.21 -1.29 3.27
CA PHE A 150 -21.08 -0.68 3.96
C PHE A 150 -20.02 -1.74 4.27
N ILE A 151 -18.77 -1.47 3.90
CA ILE A 151 -17.61 -2.33 4.16
C ILE A 151 -16.57 -1.55 4.96
N PHE A 152 -16.09 -2.12 6.06
CA PHE A 152 -14.88 -1.68 6.75
C PHE A 152 -13.83 -2.77 6.69
N MET A 153 -12.62 -2.44 6.27
CA MET A 153 -11.50 -3.38 6.27
C MET A 153 -10.15 -2.68 6.41
N THR A 154 -9.10 -3.45 6.72
CA THR A 154 -7.70 -2.97 6.64
C THR A 154 -6.92 -3.74 5.57
N ASP A 155 -5.78 -3.18 5.14
CA ASP A 155 -4.96 -3.70 4.03
C ASP A 155 -3.98 -4.81 4.46
N ASN A 156 -3.52 -4.76 5.70
CA ASN A 156 -2.61 -5.72 6.32
C ASN A 156 -2.80 -5.74 7.85
N GLY A 157 -2.12 -6.67 8.51
CA GLY A 157 -1.95 -6.65 9.97
C GLY A 157 -1.33 -5.35 10.48
N SER A 158 -1.42 -5.11 11.79
CA SER A 158 -1.12 -3.77 12.34
C SER A 158 0.32 -3.32 12.04
N ALA A 159 0.44 -2.11 11.50
CA ALA A 159 1.70 -1.44 11.17
C ALA A 159 2.31 -0.69 12.37
N GLY A 160 1.54 -0.51 13.44
CA GLY A 160 1.90 0.23 14.65
C GLY A 160 1.08 -0.24 15.86
N GLY A 161 1.10 0.52 16.95
CA GLY A 161 0.30 0.19 18.15
C GLY A 161 0.65 -1.14 18.82
N LEU A 162 1.80 -1.72 18.52
CA LEU A 162 2.27 -2.98 19.09
C LEU A 162 3.80 -2.99 19.22
N ALA A 163 4.29 -3.70 20.23
CA ALA A 163 5.70 -4.05 20.38
C ALA A 163 5.83 -5.57 20.33
N ARG A 164 6.94 -6.06 19.77
CA ARG A 164 7.20 -7.48 19.56
C ARG A 164 8.56 -7.86 20.11
N ASP A 165 8.69 -9.08 20.59
CA ASP A 165 10.01 -9.68 20.80
C ASP A 165 10.62 -10.17 19.47
N ARG A 166 11.83 -10.73 19.53
CA ARG A 166 12.54 -11.27 18.37
C ARG A 166 11.79 -12.42 17.68
N ASP A 167 10.99 -13.15 18.45
CA ASP A 167 10.22 -14.31 18.00
C ASP A 167 8.83 -13.88 17.51
N GLN A 168 8.59 -12.57 17.35
CA GLN A 168 7.36 -11.96 16.87
C GLN A 168 6.16 -12.06 17.84
N PHE A 169 6.35 -12.46 19.09
CA PHE A 169 5.29 -12.44 20.08
C PHE A 169 5.06 -11.03 20.60
N ILE A 170 3.79 -10.70 20.87
CA ILE A 170 3.39 -9.37 21.34
C ILE A 170 3.84 -9.17 22.79
N THR A 171 4.56 -8.07 23.03
CA THR A 171 5.00 -7.65 24.38
C THR A 171 4.19 -6.48 24.93
N HIS A 172 3.69 -5.61 24.05
CA HIS A 172 2.85 -4.45 24.36
C HIS A 172 1.86 -4.18 23.23
N GLY A 173 0.78 -3.46 23.53
CA GLY A 173 -0.34 -3.23 22.62
C GLY A 173 -1.26 -4.44 22.48
N PHE A 174 -2.09 -4.43 21.44
CA PHE A 174 -3.07 -5.48 21.20
C PHE A 174 -3.35 -5.69 19.71
N ASN A 175 -3.36 -6.94 19.29
CA ASN A 175 -3.75 -7.40 17.95
C ASN A 175 -4.59 -8.69 18.03
N ALA A 176 -5.46 -8.80 19.05
CA ALA A 176 -6.24 -10.01 19.34
C ALA A 176 -5.41 -11.26 19.71
N GLY A 177 -4.24 -11.07 20.32
CA GLY A 177 -3.36 -12.17 20.76
C GLY A 177 -2.59 -12.84 19.62
N MET A 178 -2.73 -12.35 18.39
CA MET A 178 -2.09 -12.97 17.23
C MET A 178 -0.57 -12.72 17.24
N ARG A 179 0.21 -13.65 16.70
CA ARG A 179 1.66 -13.47 16.53
C ARG A 179 1.96 -12.57 15.34
N GLY A 180 2.99 -11.74 15.46
CA GLY A 180 3.46 -10.89 14.36
C GLY A 180 2.65 -9.60 14.13
N GLY A 181 2.93 -8.98 12.98
CA GLY A 181 2.43 -7.67 12.57
C GLY A 181 2.68 -7.46 11.07
N LYS A 182 2.45 -6.26 10.54
CA LYS A 182 2.66 -5.95 9.11
C LYS A 182 3.97 -6.55 8.56
N GLY A 183 3.87 -7.30 7.47
CA GLY A 183 5.00 -7.90 6.76
C GLY A 183 5.51 -9.23 7.32
N THR A 184 4.87 -9.81 8.34
CA THR A 184 5.23 -11.14 8.87
C THR A 184 4.29 -12.24 8.36
N PRO A 185 4.72 -13.51 8.28
CA PRO A 185 3.90 -14.65 7.85
C PRO A 185 2.99 -15.22 8.95
N TYR A 186 2.86 -14.53 10.08
CA TYR A 186 2.02 -14.94 11.20
C TYR A 186 0.66 -14.25 11.12
N GLU A 187 -0.35 -14.78 11.82
CA GLU A 187 -1.74 -14.30 11.77
C GLU A 187 -1.86 -12.78 11.96
N GLY A 188 -1.06 -12.21 12.87
CA GLY A 188 -1.06 -10.76 13.14
C GLY A 188 -0.55 -9.90 11.99
N GLY A 189 0.01 -10.50 10.94
CA GLY A 189 0.48 -9.83 9.72
C GLY A 189 -0.53 -9.80 8.56
N HIS A 190 -1.48 -10.74 8.51
CA HIS A 190 -2.39 -10.89 7.37
C HIS A 190 -3.87 -11.12 7.74
N ARG A 191 -4.19 -11.50 8.98
CA ARG A 191 -5.57 -11.54 9.47
C ARG A 191 -6.00 -10.14 9.89
N VAL A 192 -7.01 -9.62 9.20
CA VAL A 192 -7.44 -8.22 9.31
C VAL A 192 -8.92 -8.11 9.62
N PRO A 193 -9.37 -7.01 10.25
CA PRO A 193 -10.79 -6.69 10.34
C PRO A 193 -11.43 -6.63 8.95
N PHE A 194 -12.59 -7.25 8.78
CA PHE A 194 -13.44 -7.15 7.60
C PHE A 194 -14.90 -7.24 8.04
N PHE A 195 -15.60 -6.11 8.06
CA PHE A 195 -16.98 -6.00 8.50
C PHE A 195 -17.88 -5.53 7.36
N LEU A 196 -19.06 -6.15 7.26
CA LEU A 196 -20.09 -5.84 6.28
C LEU A 196 -21.39 -5.47 6.98
N HIS A 197 -22.12 -4.49 6.44
CA HIS A 197 -23.44 -4.10 6.91
C HIS A 197 -24.31 -3.64 5.75
N TRP A 198 -25.43 -4.34 5.51
CA TRP A 198 -26.38 -4.02 4.44
C TRP A 198 -27.80 -4.44 4.84
N PRO A 199 -28.57 -3.50 5.43
CA PRO A 199 -29.89 -3.81 5.97
C PRO A 199 -30.90 -4.36 4.97
N ALA A 200 -30.98 -3.79 3.76
CA ALA A 200 -31.91 -4.25 2.73
C ALA A 200 -31.65 -5.70 2.27
N ALA A 201 -30.45 -6.23 2.50
CA ALA A 201 -30.09 -7.62 2.24
C ALA A 201 -30.19 -8.53 3.48
N GLY A 202 -30.75 -8.04 4.60
CA GLY A 202 -30.88 -8.80 5.84
C GLY A 202 -29.60 -8.87 6.69
N LEU A 203 -28.54 -8.13 6.33
CA LEU A 203 -27.28 -8.09 7.07
C LEU A 203 -27.34 -7.03 8.19
N THR A 204 -28.26 -7.25 9.15
CA THR A 204 -28.58 -6.30 10.24
C THR A 204 -28.11 -6.73 11.62
N THR A 205 -27.75 -8.00 11.81
CA THR A 205 -27.30 -8.55 13.10
C THR A 205 -25.82 -8.94 13.04
N GLY A 206 -25.12 -8.77 14.16
CA GLY A 206 -23.73 -9.20 14.30
C GLY A 206 -23.65 -10.73 14.27
N ARG A 207 -22.89 -11.26 13.31
CA ARG A 207 -22.52 -12.68 13.26
C ARG A 207 -21.12 -12.79 12.65
N ASP A 208 -20.38 -13.79 13.10
CA ASP A 208 -19.06 -14.09 12.55
C ASP A 208 -19.17 -15.09 11.40
N ILE A 209 -18.40 -14.85 10.34
CA ILE A 209 -18.15 -15.82 9.27
C ILE A 209 -16.71 -16.30 9.45
N THR A 210 -16.57 -17.50 9.99
CA THR A 210 -15.26 -18.09 10.33
C THR A 210 -14.60 -18.81 9.16
N THR A 211 -15.31 -18.99 8.05
CA THR A 211 -14.80 -19.65 6.85
C THR A 211 -13.63 -18.87 6.24
N LEU A 212 -12.62 -19.59 5.76
CA LEU A 212 -11.42 -19.02 5.17
C LEU A 212 -11.75 -18.24 3.89
N THR A 213 -11.43 -16.95 3.92
CA THR A 213 -11.67 -15.95 2.86
C THR A 213 -10.44 -15.04 2.71
N ALA A 214 -10.35 -14.31 1.60
CA ALA A 214 -9.28 -13.34 1.37
C ALA A 214 -9.75 -12.13 0.55
N ASN A 215 -8.87 -11.12 0.45
CA ASN A 215 -9.09 -9.92 -0.36
C ASN A 215 -9.41 -10.22 -1.84
N VAL A 216 -8.96 -11.34 -2.39
CA VAL A 216 -9.28 -11.78 -3.77
C VAL A 216 -10.76 -12.09 -3.98
N ASP A 217 -11.52 -12.32 -2.91
CA ASP A 217 -12.95 -12.61 -2.95
C ASP A 217 -13.81 -11.33 -3.06
N ILE A 218 -13.26 -10.15 -2.76
CA ILE A 218 -14.02 -8.89 -2.68
C ILE A 218 -14.58 -8.48 -4.06
N ALA A 219 -13.73 -8.47 -5.09
CA ALA A 219 -14.15 -8.04 -6.43
C ALA A 219 -15.31 -8.88 -7.01
N PRO A 220 -15.22 -10.22 -7.08
CA PRO A 220 -16.33 -11.03 -7.58
C PRO A 220 -17.58 -10.92 -6.68
N THR A 221 -17.42 -10.74 -5.36
CA THR A 221 -18.54 -10.48 -4.45
C THR A 221 -19.30 -9.21 -4.81
N LEU A 222 -18.59 -8.09 -5.01
CA LEU A 222 -19.22 -6.81 -5.33
C LEU A 222 -19.94 -6.86 -6.69
N LEU A 223 -19.33 -7.51 -7.69
CA LEU A 223 -19.95 -7.70 -9.00
C LEU A 223 -21.23 -8.53 -8.91
N ASP A 224 -21.22 -9.64 -8.18
CA ASP A 224 -22.39 -10.49 -7.96
C ASP A 224 -23.52 -9.75 -7.20
N LEU A 225 -23.19 -9.10 -6.07
CA LEU A 225 -24.18 -8.36 -5.28
C LEU A 225 -24.80 -7.18 -6.05
N CYS A 226 -24.06 -6.58 -6.98
CA CYS A 226 -24.53 -5.52 -7.88
C CYS A 226 -25.15 -6.06 -9.19
N SER A 227 -25.25 -7.37 -9.37
CA SER A 227 -25.75 -8.01 -10.60
C SER A 227 -25.00 -7.59 -11.87
N VAL A 228 -23.70 -7.35 -11.75
CA VAL A 228 -22.80 -7.05 -12.87
C VAL A 228 -22.28 -8.37 -13.45
N PRO A 229 -22.52 -8.67 -14.74
CA PRO A 229 -22.02 -9.89 -15.36
C PRO A 229 -20.49 -9.96 -15.33
N HIS A 230 -19.97 -11.12 -14.95
CA HIS A 230 -18.55 -11.41 -14.94
C HIS A 230 -18.30 -12.91 -15.13
N ASP A 231 -17.13 -13.29 -15.61
CA ASP A 231 -16.70 -14.69 -15.63
C ASP A 231 -15.95 -15.01 -14.33
N ALA A 232 -16.30 -16.12 -13.69
CA ALA A 232 -15.59 -16.60 -12.50
C ALA A 232 -14.12 -16.92 -12.81
N ALA A 233 -13.80 -17.29 -14.06
CA ALA A 233 -12.45 -17.59 -14.51
C ALA A 233 -11.51 -16.37 -14.50
N ASP A 234 -12.06 -15.14 -14.45
CA ASP A 234 -11.28 -13.90 -14.41
C ASP A 234 -10.68 -13.62 -13.01
N PHE A 235 -11.09 -14.36 -11.99
CA PHE A 235 -10.73 -14.11 -10.59
C PHE A 235 -10.06 -15.31 -9.93
N HIS A 236 -9.08 -15.04 -9.07
CA HIS A 236 -8.48 -16.05 -8.17
C HIS A 236 -9.35 -16.33 -6.93
N GLY A 237 -10.32 -15.47 -6.64
CA GLY A 237 -11.26 -15.60 -5.53
C GLY A 237 -12.68 -15.93 -6.00
N GLY A 238 -13.58 -16.14 -5.04
CA GLY A 238 -15.00 -16.42 -5.29
C GLY A 238 -15.93 -15.42 -4.63
N SER A 239 -17.15 -15.28 -5.14
CA SER A 239 -18.18 -14.43 -4.52
C SER A 239 -18.55 -14.95 -3.13
N LEU A 240 -18.41 -14.11 -2.11
CA LEU A 240 -18.80 -14.38 -0.71
C LEU A 240 -20.31 -14.44 -0.53
N ARG A 241 -21.11 -14.15 -1.58
CA ARG A 241 -22.57 -14.12 -1.51
C ARG A 241 -23.19 -15.33 -0.78
N PRO A 242 -22.76 -16.59 -1.00
CA PRO A 242 -23.33 -17.74 -0.27
C PRO A 242 -23.05 -17.70 1.24
N LEU A 243 -21.90 -17.14 1.65
CA LEU A 243 -21.56 -16.95 3.06
C LEU A 243 -22.35 -15.78 3.69
N LEU A 244 -22.71 -14.79 2.88
CA LEU A 244 -23.43 -13.59 3.31
C LEU A 244 -24.95 -13.77 3.33
N LEU A 245 -25.55 -14.27 2.27
CA LEU A 245 -27.01 -14.21 2.07
C LEU A 245 -27.69 -15.57 2.19
N ASP A 246 -27.01 -16.67 1.92
CA ASP A 246 -27.63 -18.01 1.93
C ASP A 246 -27.69 -18.63 3.33
N SER A 247 -27.65 -17.80 4.38
CA SER A 247 -27.85 -18.22 5.76
C SER A 247 -29.28 -18.66 6.00
N SER A 248 -29.51 -19.98 5.97
CA SER A 248 -30.55 -20.64 6.78
C SER A 248 -30.21 -20.43 8.27
N PRO A 249 -31.20 -20.28 9.18
CA PRO A 249 -31.01 -19.55 10.43
C PRO A 249 -30.09 -20.29 11.41
N LEU A 250 -28.96 -19.67 11.74
CA LEU A 250 -28.32 -19.89 13.03
C LEU A 250 -29.25 -19.31 14.10
N GLY A 251 -30.08 -20.20 14.68
CA GLY A 251 -30.77 -20.10 15.97
C GLY A 251 -31.33 -18.74 16.41
N GLU A 252 -32.66 -18.68 16.53
CA GLU A 252 -33.31 -17.74 17.46
C GLU A 252 -32.63 -17.82 18.84
N GLY A 253 -31.97 -16.74 19.29
CA GLY A 253 -31.50 -16.65 20.68
C GLY A 253 -30.20 -15.91 20.98
N TYR A 254 -29.49 -15.31 20.02
CA TYR A 254 -28.25 -14.58 20.36
C TYR A 254 -28.51 -13.13 20.80
N THR A 255 -28.64 -12.91 22.10
CA THR A 255 -28.59 -11.57 22.73
C THR A 255 -27.13 -11.21 23.00
N GLY A 256 -26.54 -10.36 22.14
CA GLY A 256 -25.11 -10.07 22.12
C GLY A 256 -24.55 -9.34 23.34
N THR A 257 -24.01 -10.09 24.31
CA THR A 257 -23.19 -9.50 25.40
C THR A 257 -21.89 -10.25 25.71
N GLU A 258 -21.54 -11.33 25.00
CA GLU A 258 -20.28 -12.05 25.23
C GLU A 258 -19.43 -12.04 23.96
N ALA A 259 -18.29 -11.34 24.01
CA ALA A 259 -17.27 -11.41 22.98
C ALA A 259 -16.77 -12.86 22.90
N ARG A 260 -17.10 -13.57 21.81
CA ARG A 260 -16.53 -14.90 21.55
C ARG A 260 -15.01 -14.80 21.47
N ARG A 261 -14.34 -15.77 22.09
CA ARG A 261 -12.88 -15.93 21.97
C ARG A 261 -12.55 -16.45 20.56
N PRO A 262 -11.36 -16.14 20.01
CA PRO A 262 -10.85 -16.87 18.84
C PRO A 262 -10.88 -18.37 19.14
N GLY A 263 -11.55 -19.16 18.29
CA GLY A 263 -11.68 -20.62 18.43
C GLY A 263 -13.09 -21.17 18.71
N GLU A 264 -14.09 -20.32 19.02
CA GLU A 264 -15.48 -20.78 19.20
C GLU A 264 -16.24 -20.81 17.86
N GLY A 265 -15.98 -21.86 17.07
CA GLY A 265 -16.61 -22.11 15.78
C GLY A 265 -18.13 -22.21 15.86
N GLY A 266 -18.83 -21.24 15.26
CA GLY A 266 -20.21 -21.44 14.84
C GLY A 266 -20.24 -22.32 13.58
N ALA A 267 -21.27 -23.14 13.42
CA ALA A 267 -21.49 -23.88 12.18
C ALA A 267 -21.57 -22.89 11.01
N SER A 268 -20.52 -22.83 10.20
CA SER A 268 -20.54 -22.06 8.96
C SER A 268 -21.41 -22.81 7.95
N ASN A 269 -22.11 -22.09 7.07
CA ASN A 269 -22.89 -22.70 6.00
C ASN A 269 -21.95 -23.19 4.86
N ALA A 270 -20.90 -23.94 5.23
CA ALA A 270 -19.83 -24.46 4.39
C ALA A 270 -20.30 -25.44 3.30
N ALA A 271 -21.57 -25.86 3.31
CA ALA A 271 -22.09 -26.81 2.34
C ALA A 271 -21.91 -26.35 0.87
N HIS A 272 -21.75 -25.04 0.62
CA HIS A 272 -21.56 -24.47 -0.71
C HIS A 272 -20.26 -23.65 -0.88
N TRP A 273 -19.39 -23.59 0.13
CA TRP A 273 -18.08 -22.92 0.00
C TRP A 273 -16.99 -23.96 -0.25
N PRO A 274 -16.20 -23.84 -1.34
CA PRO A 274 -15.22 -24.86 -1.69
C PRO A 274 -14.11 -24.90 -0.66
N ALA A 275 -13.67 -26.11 -0.32
CA ALA A 275 -12.39 -26.31 0.34
C ALA A 275 -11.30 -25.66 -0.52
N ARG A 276 -10.45 -24.85 0.11
CA ARG A 276 -9.44 -24.06 -0.59
C ARG A 276 -8.20 -23.90 0.27
N THR A 277 -7.10 -23.63 -0.42
CA THR A 277 -5.85 -23.20 0.18
C THR A 277 -5.58 -21.76 -0.21
N LEU A 278 -5.22 -20.94 0.78
CA LEU A 278 -4.75 -19.57 0.57
C LEU A 278 -3.26 -19.49 0.87
N VAL A 279 -2.54 -18.64 0.13
CA VAL A 279 -1.13 -18.37 0.37
C VAL A 279 -0.97 -16.86 0.52
N THR A 280 -0.23 -16.46 1.55
CA THR A 280 0.35 -15.13 1.64
C THR A 280 1.87 -15.27 1.58
N ASP A 281 2.55 -14.33 0.93
CA ASP A 281 3.99 -14.19 1.01
C ASP A 281 4.39 -12.71 1.08
N SER A 282 5.57 -12.44 1.65
CA SER A 282 6.14 -11.10 1.67
C SER A 282 7.54 -11.15 1.08
N GLN A 283 7.66 -10.73 -0.17
CA GLN A 283 8.93 -10.79 -0.88
C GLN A 283 9.81 -9.59 -0.54
N ARG A 284 9.35 -8.36 -0.84
CA ARG A 284 10.19 -7.13 -0.77
C ARG A 284 11.54 -7.29 -1.47
N LEU A 285 11.55 -8.11 -2.52
CA LEU A 285 12.66 -8.41 -3.40
C LEU A 285 12.21 -8.13 -4.82
N LEU A 286 13.14 -7.74 -5.68
CA LEU A 286 12.92 -7.65 -7.12
C LEU A 286 12.49 -8.98 -7.71
N ASN A 287 13.23 -10.03 -7.37
CA ASN A 287 12.97 -11.39 -7.81
C ASN A 287 12.43 -12.19 -6.62
N PRO A 288 11.15 -12.57 -6.63
CA PRO A 288 10.54 -13.40 -5.61
C PRO A 288 11.32 -14.70 -5.35
N VAL A 289 11.50 -15.02 -4.07
CA VAL A 289 12.14 -16.25 -3.60
C VAL A 289 11.08 -17.17 -3.00
N LYS A 290 11.06 -18.44 -3.44
CA LYS A 290 10.17 -19.47 -2.89
C LYS A 290 10.27 -19.51 -1.36
N TRP A 291 9.12 -19.69 -0.72
CA TRP A 291 8.98 -19.88 0.73
C TRP A 291 9.42 -18.69 1.60
N ARG A 292 9.77 -17.53 1.02
CA ARG A 292 10.15 -16.33 1.78
C ARG A 292 8.94 -15.70 2.45
N LEU A 293 8.97 -15.62 3.78
CA LEU A 293 7.92 -15.01 4.62
C LEU A 293 6.51 -15.42 4.16
N SER A 294 6.32 -16.72 3.98
CA SER A 294 5.08 -17.29 3.43
C SER A 294 4.24 -17.98 4.50
N CYS A 295 2.92 -17.96 4.32
CA CYS A 295 1.97 -18.73 5.10
C CYS A 295 0.97 -19.42 4.17
N VAL A 296 0.91 -20.75 4.25
CA VAL A 296 -0.10 -21.57 3.57
C VAL A 296 -1.21 -21.88 4.57
N MET A 297 -2.45 -21.57 4.18
CA MET A 297 -3.61 -21.61 5.05
C MET A 297 -4.67 -22.55 4.48
N ARG A 298 -5.16 -23.47 5.29
CA ARG A 298 -6.25 -24.37 4.93
C ARG A 298 -7.17 -24.61 6.13
N GLN A 299 -8.47 -24.75 5.87
CA GLN A 299 -9.44 -25.19 6.86
C GLN A 299 -9.92 -26.59 6.51
N GLU A 300 -10.03 -27.44 7.52
CA GLU A 300 -10.67 -28.75 7.41
C GLU A 300 -11.95 -28.75 8.24
N HIS A 301 -13.00 -29.37 7.69
CA HIS A 301 -14.31 -29.42 8.33
C HIS A 301 -14.63 -30.86 8.74
N GLY A 302 -15.27 -31.01 9.90
CA GLY A 302 -15.82 -32.27 10.38
C GLY A 302 -17.07 -32.69 9.61
N GLN A 303 -17.59 -33.89 9.93
CA GLN A 303 -18.81 -34.41 9.32
C GLN A 303 -20.06 -33.57 9.64
N ASP A 304 -20.03 -32.84 10.75
CA ASP A 304 -21.06 -31.90 11.19
C ASP A 304 -20.94 -30.51 10.52
N GLY A 305 -19.94 -30.31 9.66
CA GLY A 305 -19.67 -29.03 9.01
C GLY A 305 -18.99 -27.99 9.91
N ALA A 306 -18.61 -28.34 11.13
CA ALA A 306 -17.80 -27.48 11.98
C ALA A 306 -16.34 -27.49 11.52
N ILE A 307 -15.62 -26.38 11.71
CA ILE A 307 -14.18 -26.33 11.44
C ILE A 307 -13.49 -27.24 12.46
N ALA A 308 -12.81 -28.29 11.96
CA ALA A 308 -12.04 -29.24 12.76
C ALA A 308 -10.58 -28.81 12.93
N HIS A 309 -10.01 -28.13 11.93
CA HIS A 309 -8.65 -27.61 11.96
C HIS A 309 -8.50 -26.31 11.17
N GLU A 310 -7.64 -25.41 11.66
CA GLU A 310 -7.23 -24.18 11.01
C GLU A 310 -5.71 -24.16 10.78
N TRP A 311 -5.26 -24.86 9.75
CA TRP A 311 -3.85 -25.08 9.48
C TRP A 311 -3.13 -23.81 8.99
N ARG A 312 -1.91 -23.59 9.51
CA ARG A 312 -0.95 -22.56 9.07
C ARG A 312 0.44 -23.16 8.92
N LEU A 313 0.89 -23.36 7.68
CA LEU A 313 2.26 -23.75 7.39
C LEU A 313 3.10 -22.51 7.06
N VAL A 314 3.97 -22.12 7.99
CA VAL A 314 4.83 -20.95 7.89
C VAL A 314 6.18 -21.32 7.29
N ASN A 315 6.57 -20.62 6.21
CA ASN A 315 7.83 -20.78 5.47
C ASN A 315 8.12 -22.23 5.04
N GLY A 316 7.06 -23.04 4.87
CA GLY A 316 7.17 -24.46 4.54
C GLY A 316 7.79 -25.31 5.65
N ARG A 317 7.91 -24.81 6.88
CA ARG A 317 8.67 -25.46 7.97
C ARG A 317 7.85 -25.71 9.22
N ALA A 318 7.23 -24.66 9.77
CA ALA A 318 6.52 -24.72 11.03
C ALA A 318 5.01 -24.80 10.79
N LEU A 319 4.33 -25.74 11.44
CA LEU A 319 2.90 -25.98 11.28
C LEU A 319 2.17 -25.64 12.58
N TYR A 320 1.07 -24.90 12.47
CA TYR A 320 0.21 -24.54 13.59
C TYR A 320 -1.25 -24.86 13.25
N ASP A 321 -2.04 -25.15 14.29
CA ASP A 321 -3.51 -25.23 14.21
C ASP A 321 -4.12 -24.15 15.10
N LEU A 322 -4.75 -23.16 14.48
CA LEU A 322 -5.21 -21.96 15.20
C LEU A 322 -6.40 -22.18 16.11
N LEU A 323 -7.14 -23.29 15.98
CA LEU A 323 -8.26 -23.57 16.89
C LEU A 323 -7.78 -23.76 18.33
N GLY A 324 -6.63 -24.41 18.51
CA GLY A 324 -6.00 -24.62 19.82
C GLY A 324 -4.86 -23.65 20.13
N ASP A 325 -4.32 -22.98 19.10
CA ASP A 325 -3.11 -22.14 19.22
C ASP A 325 -3.21 -20.86 18.37
N PRO A 326 -4.12 -19.92 18.72
CA PRO A 326 -4.31 -18.67 17.98
C PRO A 326 -3.06 -17.76 18.00
N GLU A 327 -2.16 -17.96 18.97
CA GLU A 327 -0.90 -17.21 19.09
C GLU A 327 0.27 -17.90 18.37
N GLN A 328 0.05 -19.07 17.75
CA GLN A 328 1.08 -19.83 17.02
C GLN A 328 2.35 -20.10 17.88
N ARG A 329 2.14 -20.59 19.10
CA ARG A 329 3.17 -20.93 20.09
C ARG A 329 3.73 -22.34 19.94
N VAL A 330 2.94 -23.29 19.44
CA VAL A 330 3.30 -24.72 19.42
C VAL A 330 3.42 -25.18 17.97
N ASP A 331 4.67 -25.33 17.52
CA ASP A 331 4.95 -25.94 16.21
C ASP A 331 4.74 -27.46 16.29
N ILE A 332 3.76 -27.95 15.53
CA ILE A 332 3.35 -29.37 15.47
C ILE A 332 3.75 -30.04 14.15
N ALA A 333 4.68 -29.45 13.39
CA ALA A 333 5.12 -29.99 12.10
C ALA A 333 5.68 -31.43 12.20
N THR A 334 6.38 -31.77 13.28
CA THR A 334 6.91 -33.13 13.49
C THR A 334 5.82 -34.15 13.80
N ASP A 335 4.71 -33.69 14.39
CA ASP A 335 3.59 -34.54 14.81
C ASP A 335 2.60 -34.75 13.66
N GLN A 336 2.60 -33.87 12.65
CA GLN A 336 1.69 -33.86 11.50
C GLN A 336 2.43 -33.83 10.15
N PRO A 337 3.35 -34.78 9.85
CA PRO A 337 4.19 -34.73 8.66
C PRO A 337 3.40 -34.83 7.35
N GLU A 338 2.30 -35.59 7.33
CA GLU A 338 1.43 -35.71 6.15
C GLU A 338 0.75 -34.38 5.80
N MET A 339 0.32 -33.62 6.83
CA MET A 339 -0.27 -32.30 6.66
C MET A 339 0.74 -31.30 6.10
N VAL A 340 1.98 -31.33 6.61
CA VAL A 340 3.07 -30.49 6.11
C VAL A 340 3.31 -30.75 4.63
N GLU A 341 3.40 -32.01 4.21
CA GLU A 341 3.61 -32.36 2.80
C GLU A 341 2.43 -31.95 1.91
N ALA A 342 1.20 -32.11 2.40
CA ALA A 342 0.01 -31.67 1.67
C ALA A 342 0.01 -30.14 1.44
N LEU A 343 0.30 -29.35 2.48
CA LEU A 343 0.36 -27.89 2.36
C LEU A 343 1.57 -27.41 1.53
N ARG A 344 2.68 -28.15 1.53
CA ARG A 344 3.79 -27.91 0.59
C ARG A 344 3.38 -28.14 -0.86
N ALA A 345 2.63 -29.20 -1.14
CA ALA A 345 2.11 -29.45 -2.48
C ALA A 345 1.13 -28.37 -2.95
N ASP A 346 0.27 -27.87 -2.04
CA ASP A 346 -0.63 -26.76 -2.33
C ASP A 346 0.15 -25.48 -2.66
N TYR A 347 1.18 -25.16 -1.88
CA TYR A 347 2.08 -24.03 -2.17
C TYR A 347 2.77 -24.18 -3.52
N GLU A 348 3.31 -25.35 -3.87
CA GLU A 348 3.96 -25.56 -5.16
C GLU A 348 2.98 -25.42 -6.33
N SER A 349 1.70 -25.69 -6.12
CA SER A 349 0.64 -25.43 -7.10
C SER A 349 0.37 -23.93 -7.26
N TRP A 350 0.24 -23.21 -6.14
CA TRP A 350 0.12 -21.75 -6.15
C TRP A 350 1.35 -21.06 -6.76
N TRP A 351 2.56 -21.49 -6.40
CA TRP A 351 3.80 -20.91 -6.91
C TRP A 351 3.92 -21.07 -8.42
N ARG A 352 3.56 -22.24 -8.96
CA ARG A 352 3.54 -22.47 -10.42
C ARG A 352 2.57 -21.53 -11.15
N LEU A 353 1.50 -21.09 -10.49
CA LEU A 353 0.56 -20.12 -11.05
C LEU A 353 1.15 -18.70 -11.08
N VAL A 354 1.78 -18.25 -9.99
CA VAL A 354 2.19 -16.84 -9.83
C VAL A 354 3.62 -16.52 -10.29
N SER A 355 4.52 -17.51 -10.24
CA SER A 355 5.94 -17.31 -10.59
C SER A 355 6.31 -17.15 -12.08
N PRO A 356 5.51 -17.55 -13.09
CA PRO A 356 5.90 -17.42 -14.49
C PRO A 356 6.26 -16.00 -14.93
N ARG A 357 5.65 -15.00 -14.29
CA ARG A 357 5.86 -13.57 -14.58
C ARG A 357 6.74 -12.85 -13.56
N ALA A 358 7.32 -13.59 -12.61
CA ALA A 358 8.05 -13.00 -11.48
C ALA A 358 9.33 -12.25 -11.89
N GLY A 359 9.89 -12.57 -13.06
CA GLY A 359 11.05 -11.88 -13.64
C GLY A 359 10.69 -10.84 -14.70
N GLU A 360 9.39 -10.56 -14.91
CA GLU A 360 8.97 -9.51 -15.86
C GLU A 360 9.19 -8.12 -15.26
N GLU A 361 9.73 -7.23 -16.08
CA GLU A 361 9.80 -5.80 -15.80
C GLU A 361 8.40 -5.18 -15.82
N ILE A 362 8.22 -4.09 -15.05
CA ILE A 362 6.94 -3.37 -15.01
C ILE A 362 7.21 -1.91 -15.40
N PRO A 363 7.52 -1.66 -16.69
CA PRO A 363 7.96 -0.36 -17.13
C PRO A 363 6.85 0.68 -17.03
N ILE A 364 7.23 1.91 -16.73
CA ILE A 364 6.34 3.06 -16.64
C ILE A 364 6.06 3.57 -18.08
N PRO A 365 4.80 3.56 -18.54
CA PRO A 365 4.49 4.04 -19.88
C PRO A 365 4.72 5.55 -20.01
N ILE A 366 5.39 5.95 -21.09
CA ILE A 366 5.56 7.35 -21.52
C ILE A 366 5.08 7.53 -22.97
N GLY A 367 4.73 8.76 -23.35
CA GLY A 367 4.28 9.03 -24.73
C GLY A 367 2.79 8.84 -25.00
N GLU A 368 2.04 8.34 -24.03
CA GLU A 368 0.58 8.24 -24.13
C GLU A 368 -0.11 9.58 -23.88
N ASN A 369 -1.19 9.83 -24.63
CA ASN A 369 -2.06 11.00 -24.49
C ASN A 369 -1.35 12.37 -24.51
N ASN A 370 -0.14 12.45 -25.08
CA ASN A 370 0.73 13.63 -25.04
C ASN A 370 0.96 14.19 -23.63
N ALA A 371 0.83 13.37 -22.59
CA ALA A 371 0.95 13.80 -21.20
C ALA A 371 2.42 13.81 -20.74
N THR A 372 2.77 14.77 -19.89
CA THR A 372 4.02 14.71 -19.12
C THR A 372 3.91 13.60 -18.07
N VAL A 373 4.90 12.72 -18.03
CA VAL A 373 5.04 11.69 -16.98
C VAL A 373 6.09 12.14 -15.98
N LEU A 374 5.75 12.12 -14.69
CA LEU A 374 6.71 12.27 -13.60
C LEU A 374 7.26 10.89 -13.23
N LEU A 375 8.57 10.76 -13.32
CA LEU A 375 9.35 9.65 -12.76
C LEU A 375 10.03 10.15 -11.49
N THR A 376 9.98 9.36 -10.43
CA THR A 376 10.64 9.70 -9.16
C THR A 376 11.64 8.64 -8.77
N SER A 377 12.66 8.99 -8.00
CA SER A 377 13.60 8.01 -7.47
C SER A 377 12.95 6.89 -6.66
N HIS A 378 11.68 7.06 -6.21
CA HIS A 378 10.86 6.00 -5.61
C HIS A 378 10.75 4.76 -6.48
N ASP A 379 10.75 4.94 -7.80
CA ASP A 379 10.57 3.90 -8.81
C ASP A 379 11.91 3.38 -9.36
N TRP A 380 13.03 3.79 -8.78
CA TRP A 380 14.34 3.29 -9.21
C TRP A 380 14.49 1.81 -8.93
N ARG A 381 15.01 1.11 -9.93
CA ARG A 381 15.66 -0.18 -9.78
C ARG A 381 17.16 -0.01 -9.75
N ARG A 382 17.86 -1.00 -9.20
CA ARG A 382 19.31 -1.10 -9.24
C ARG A 382 19.68 -2.33 -10.04
N ASP A 383 20.85 -2.30 -10.67
CA ASP A 383 21.44 -3.54 -11.18
C ASP A 383 21.65 -4.50 -9.99
N PRO A 384 21.27 -5.78 -10.12
CA PRO A 384 21.45 -6.76 -9.05
C PRO A 384 22.91 -6.77 -8.59
N ASP A 385 23.16 -6.59 -7.30
CA ASP A 385 24.49 -6.77 -6.74
C ASP A 385 24.72 -8.28 -6.51
N PRO A 386 25.54 -8.96 -7.31
CA PRO A 386 25.73 -10.40 -7.20
C PRO A 386 26.38 -10.83 -5.88
N ASN A 387 26.93 -9.88 -5.10
CA ASN A 387 27.55 -10.14 -3.81
C ASN A 387 26.66 -9.78 -2.61
N HIS A 388 25.45 -9.27 -2.83
CA HIS A 388 24.52 -8.94 -1.76
C HIS A 388 23.45 -10.03 -1.63
N SER A 389 23.63 -10.93 -0.67
CA SER A 389 22.57 -11.83 -0.22
C SER A 389 21.67 -11.10 0.77
N VAL A 390 20.38 -11.11 0.50
CA VAL A 390 19.39 -10.36 1.28
C VAL A 390 18.73 -11.27 2.30
N GLY A 391 18.96 -10.99 3.58
CA GLY A 391 18.38 -11.72 4.69
C GLY A 391 16.84 -11.72 4.68
N ALA A 392 16.21 -12.62 5.44
CA ALA A 392 14.75 -12.68 5.57
C ALA A 392 14.13 -11.38 6.14
N GLU A 393 14.94 -10.58 6.83
CA GLU A 393 14.57 -9.28 7.43
C GLU A 393 15.07 -8.07 6.64
N GLU A 394 15.88 -8.27 5.60
CA GLU A 394 16.41 -7.19 4.76
C GLU A 394 15.45 -6.87 3.61
N TYR A 395 15.28 -5.57 3.36
CA TYR A 395 14.58 -5.01 2.21
C TYR A 395 15.49 -5.12 0.98
N GLY A 396 15.40 -6.25 0.29
CA GLY A 396 16.50 -6.77 -0.49
C GLY A 396 16.60 -6.38 -1.97
N ASP A 397 16.05 -5.24 -2.37
CA ASP A 397 16.52 -4.56 -3.59
C ASP A 397 16.22 -3.05 -3.55
N ASN A 398 16.25 -2.45 -2.37
CA ASN A 398 16.22 -1.01 -2.37
C ASN A 398 17.59 -0.59 -2.90
N ALA A 399 17.67 -0.20 -4.19
CA ALA A 399 18.45 0.97 -4.57
C ALA A 399 18.40 1.93 -3.38
N ARG A 400 19.51 2.58 -2.97
CA ARG A 400 19.47 3.60 -1.90
C ARG A 400 18.58 4.76 -2.37
N CYS A 401 17.29 4.49 -2.34
CA CYS A 401 16.24 5.12 -3.08
C CYS A 401 15.83 6.26 -2.20
N VAL A 402 15.84 7.43 -2.81
CA VAL A 402 15.30 8.62 -2.18
C VAL A 402 13.79 8.51 -2.33
N TRP A 403 13.14 7.87 -1.34
CA TRP A 403 11.72 7.51 -1.40
C TRP A 403 10.80 8.55 -0.76
N ASN A 404 11.37 9.47 0.01
CA ASN A 404 10.63 10.56 0.66
C ASN A 404 11.33 11.92 0.60
N GLN A 405 10.57 12.96 0.95
CA GLN A 405 11.03 14.34 0.88
C GLN A 405 12.14 14.67 1.90
N ALA A 406 12.22 13.96 3.03
CA ALA A 406 13.31 14.13 3.99
C ALA A 406 14.65 13.66 3.40
N GLN A 407 14.65 12.55 2.68
CA GLN A 407 15.84 12.05 1.99
C GLN A 407 16.24 12.96 0.82
N VAL A 408 15.29 13.55 0.08
CA VAL A 408 15.59 14.57 -0.94
C VAL A 408 16.36 15.75 -0.32
N ARG A 409 15.96 16.17 0.89
CA ARG A 409 16.66 17.21 1.67
C ARG A 409 18.06 16.78 2.09
N GLN A 410 18.23 15.52 2.49
CA GLN A 410 19.52 14.98 2.93
C GLN A 410 20.52 14.77 1.79
N ALA A 411 20.01 14.57 0.57
CA ALA A 411 20.78 14.23 -0.63
C ALA A 411 21.75 13.07 -0.39
N PRO A 412 21.25 11.84 -0.13
CA PRO A 412 22.12 10.68 -0.03
C PRO A 412 22.72 10.35 -1.39
N ASP A 413 23.92 9.77 -1.35
CA ASP A 413 24.59 9.24 -2.54
C ASP A 413 23.83 8.01 -3.06
N GLY A 414 23.78 7.87 -4.38
CA GLY A 414 23.14 6.73 -5.03
C GLY A 414 22.47 7.10 -6.34
N THR A 415 22.32 6.09 -7.19
CA THR A 415 21.61 6.17 -8.46
C THR A 415 20.97 4.82 -8.77
N GLY A 416 19.97 4.85 -9.64
CA GLY A 416 19.33 3.68 -10.22
C GLY A 416 18.88 3.97 -11.65
N TYR A 417 17.98 3.15 -12.16
CA TYR A 417 17.29 3.39 -13.42
C TYR A 417 15.79 3.28 -13.27
N TRP A 418 15.06 3.92 -14.18
CA TRP A 418 13.64 3.65 -14.39
C TRP A 418 13.47 2.68 -15.54
N GLU A 419 12.65 1.66 -15.34
CA GLU A 419 12.06 0.92 -16.45
C GLU A 419 10.98 1.81 -17.07
N ILE A 420 11.14 2.18 -18.33
CA ILE A 420 10.16 2.97 -19.08
C ILE A 420 9.70 2.20 -20.32
N ASP A 421 8.47 2.45 -20.75
CA ASP A 421 7.95 1.94 -22.02
C ASP A 421 7.50 3.10 -22.90
N VAL A 422 8.21 3.31 -24.01
CA VAL A 422 7.93 4.39 -24.94
C VAL A 422 6.81 3.97 -25.87
N ALA A 423 5.57 4.37 -25.54
CA ALA A 423 4.40 3.94 -26.29
C ALA A 423 4.43 4.37 -27.77
N ARG A 424 5.08 5.51 -28.08
CA ARG A 424 5.19 6.04 -29.44
C ARG A 424 6.59 6.58 -29.71
N ALA A 425 7.22 6.14 -30.79
CA ALA A 425 8.49 6.72 -31.22
C ALA A 425 8.30 8.23 -31.51
N GLY A 426 9.26 9.06 -31.10
CA GLY A 426 9.12 10.50 -31.24
C GLY A 426 10.19 11.30 -30.51
N ARG A 427 10.04 12.63 -30.51
CA ARG A 427 10.91 13.52 -29.71
C ARG A 427 10.32 13.70 -28.32
N TYR A 428 11.18 13.60 -27.32
CA TYR A 428 10.83 13.76 -25.91
C TYR A 428 11.78 14.73 -25.24
N ARG A 429 11.24 15.54 -24.34
CA ARG A 429 12.02 16.34 -23.40
C ARG A 429 12.06 15.66 -22.05
N LEU A 430 13.27 15.36 -21.59
CA LEU A 430 13.54 14.95 -20.22
C LEU A 430 14.01 16.19 -19.44
N GLU A 431 13.28 16.55 -18.40
CA GLU A 431 13.66 17.59 -17.43
C GLU A 431 14.13 16.92 -16.15
N LEU A 432 15.44 16.91 -15.92
CA LEU A 432 16.06 16.30 -14.75
C LEU A 432 16.17 17.30 -13.60
N ARG A 433 15.77 16.85 -12.41
CA ARG A 433 15.68 17.66 -11.21
C ARG A 433 16.09 16.90 -9.96
N ARG A 434 16.67 17.63 -9.01
CA ARG A 434 16.78 17.22 -7.60
C ARG A 434 15.53 17.57 -6.81
N TRP A 435 15.00 18.78 -7.02
CA TRP A 435 13.80 19.28 -6.35
C TRP A 435 12.60 19.27 -7.30
N PRO A 436 11.39 18.90 -6.83
CA PRO A 436 10.23 18.88 -7.70
C PRO A 436 9.85 20.28 -8.18
N ARG A 437 9.04 20.38 -9.25
CA ARG A 437 8.67 21.65 -9.90
C ARG A 437 8.10 22.66 -8.92
N GLU A 438 7.21 22.23 -8.04
CA GLU A 438 6.53 23.07 -7.05
C GLU A 438 7.45 23.63 -5.96
N ALA A 439 8.59 22.98 -5.67
CA ALA A 439 9.57 23.51 -4.72
C ALA A 439 10.31 24.72 -5.32
N ASN A 440 10.44 24.76 -6.66
CA ASN A 440 11.10 25.82 -7.42
C ASN A 440 12.48 26.24 -6.87
N LEU A 441 13.26 25.26 -6.40
CA LEU A 441 14.60 25.47 -5.87
C LEU A 441 15.66 25.27 -6.96
N PRO A 442 16.77 26.02 -6.92
CA PRO A 442 17.93 25.75 -7.75
C PRO A 442 18.44 24.32 -7.58
N LEU A 443 18.94 23.72 -8.67
CA LEU A 443 19.30 22.29 -8.70
C LEU A 443 20.27 21.90 -7.58
N ALA A 444 21.28 22.74 -7.32
CA ALA A 444 22.32 22.48 -6.34
C ALA A 444 22.01 23.02 -4.92
N ALA A 445 20.94 23.80 -4.76
CA ALA A 445 20.66 24.50 -3.51
C ALA A 445 20.39 23.54 -2.35
N GLY A 446 20.74 23.97 -1.14
CA GLY A 446 20.22 23.42 0.11
C GLY A 446 19.04 24.26 0.63
N ILE A 447 18.49 23.86 1.77
CA ILE A 447 17.45 24.60 2.50
C ILE A 447 18.03 24.96 3.87
N PRO A 448 18.07 26.24 4.27
CA PRO A 448 18.64 26.64 5.56
C PRO A 448 17.96 25.99 6.76
N GLY A 449 18.74 25.76 7.83
CA GLY A 449 18.28 25.15 9.08
C GLY A 449 18.51 23.65 9.14
N ASP A 450 18.01 23.03 10.22
CA ASP A 450 18.11 21.59 10.44
C ASP A 450 16.89 20.86 9.92
N LEU A 451 17.10 19.62 9.45
CA LEU A 451 16.00 18.67 9.24
C LEU A 451 15.49 18.23 10.61
N LYS A 452 14.20 18.46 10.87
CA LYS A 452 13.54 18.07 12.11
C LYS A 452 12.69 16.83 11.88
N PRO A 453 12.73 15.84 12.78
CA PRO A 453 11.89 14.66 12.64
C PRO A 453 10.41 15.04 12.68
N TYR A 454 9.54 14.17 12.12
CA TYR A 454 8.09 14.37 12.13
C TYR A 454 7.52 14.52 13.56
N ASN A 455 8.18 13.90 14.54
CA ASN A 455 7.94 14.06 15.96
C ASN A 455 9.21 13.66 16.72
N ASP A 456 9.31 14.07 17.99
CA ASP A 456 10.53 13.90 18.82
C ASP A 456 10.91 12.43 19.09
N SER A 457 10.02 11.48 18.84
CA SER A 457 10.20 10.05 19.15
C SER A 457 10.47 9.17 17.92
N ILE A 458 10.39 9.72 16.71
CA ILE A 458 10.98 9.10 15.52
C ILE A 458 12.44 9.59 15.47
N ALA A 459 13.33 8.84 16.13
CA ALA A 459 14.77 9.12 16.14
C ALA A 459 15.46 8.82 14.80
N ASP A 460 14.76 8.19 13.84
CA ASP A 460 15.31 7.94 12.51
C ASP A 460 15.24 9.23 11.67
N THR A 461 16.42 9.72 11.28
CA THR A 461 16.58 10.87 10.39
C THR A 461 15.91 10.67 9.02
N ASN A 462 15.46 9.46 8.67
CA ASN A 462 14.77 9.17 7.40
C ASN A 462 13.39 9.83 7.25
N GLY A 463 12.83 10.51 8.27
CA GLY A 463 11.56 11.22 8.14
C GLY A 463 11.61 12.60 8.80
N GLY A 464 11.05 13.64 8.16
CA GLY A 464 11.06 14.99 8.72
C GLY A 464 10.84 16.13 7.73
N TYR A 465 10.76 17.34 8.27
CA TYR A 465 10.65 18.60 7.53
C TYR A 465 11.71 19.62 7.97
N GLY A 466 11.89 20.68 7.18
CA GLY A 466 12.82 21.76 7.50
C GLY A 466 14.02 21.81 6.56
N GLY A 467 15.21 21.90 7.13
CA GLY A 467 16.47 22.11 6.42
C GLY A 467 16.88 20.98 5.47
N GLY A 468 17.86 21.26 4.62
CA GLY A 468 18.38 20.34 3.63
C GLY A 468 19.77 20.71 3.15
N ARG A 469 20.58 19.72 2.82
CA ARG A 469 21.96 19.88 2.38
C ARG A 469 22.02 20.41 0.96
N ALA A 470 23.00 21.27 0.66
CA ALA A 470 23.35 21.59 -0.71
C ALA A 470 24.01 20.38 -1.39
N LEU A 471 23.82 20.24 -2.69
CA LEU A 471 24.44 19.19 -3.49
C LEU A 471 25.08 19.86 -4.72
N PRO A 472 26.40 20.12 -4.71
CA PRO A 472 27.04 20.95 -5.72
C PRO A 472 27.19 20.20 -7.06
N ILE A 473 26.09 20.10 -7.81
CA ILE A 473 26.02 19.41 -9.10
C ILE A 473 26.70 20.28 -10.18
N ARG A 474 27.54 19.67 -11.02
CA ARG A 474 28.32 20.35 -12.08
C ARG A 474 27.97 19.89 -13.49
N ARG A 475 27.55 18.63 -13.66
CA ARG A 475 27.16 18.05 -14.94
C ARG A 475 25.93 17.16 -14.74
N ALA A 476 25.12 17.04 -15.78
CA ALA A 476 24.10 16.02 -15.87
C ALA A 476 24.30 15.14 -17.10
N ALA A 477 23.90 13.87 -16.99
CA ALA A 477 23.89 12.92 -18.07
C ALA A 477 22.61 12.08 -18.04
N VAL A 478 22.21 11.64 -19.22
CA VAL A 478 21.17 10.62 -19.43
C VAL A 478 21.77 9.47 -20.22
N ARG A 479 21.43 8.25 -19.84
CA ARG A 479 21.74 7.05 -20.62
C ARG A 479 20.47 6.23 -20.75
N LEU A 480 20.17 5.78 -21.96
CA LEU A 480 19.11 4.82 -22.23
C LEU A 480 19.74 3.56 -22.80
N SER A 481 19.52 2.45 -22.11
CA SER A 481 19.80 1.12 -22.64
C SER A 481 18.50 0.46 -23.09
N TYR A 482 18.61 -0.32 -24.17
CA TYR A 482 17.47 -1.04 -24.74
C TYR A 482 17.68 -2.55 -24.59
N PRO A 483 16.60 -3.33 -24.45
CA PRO A 483 16.74 -4.78 -24.47
C PRO A 483 17.43 -5.25 -25.75
N VAL A 484 18.34 -6.22 -25.64
CA VAL A 484 19.11 -6.75 -26.78
C VAL A 484 18.19 -7.18 -27.94
N ALA A 485 17.01 -7.73 -27.61
CA ALA A 485 16.00 -8.14 -28.58
C ALA A 485 15.43 -6.98 -29.43
N ALA A 486 15.51 -5.74 -28.95
CA ALA A 486 15.07 -4.56 -29.69
C ALA A 486 16.04 -4.18 -30.82
N GLY A 487 17.30 -4.63 -30.77
CA GLY A 487 18.32 -4.33 -31.79
C GLY A 487 18.68 -2.86 -31.94
N GLN A 488 18.35 -2.04 -30.94
CA GLN A 488 18.56 -0.59 -30.93
C GLN A 488 19.85 -0.25 -30.19
N PRO A 489 20.66 0.71 -30.67
CA PRO A 489 21.84 1.15 -29.95
C PRO A 489 21.45 2.00 -28.73
N ASP A 490 22.23 1.87 -27.66
CA ASP A 490 22.09 2.72 -26.48
C ASP A 490 22.24 4.21 -26.83
N LEU A 491 21.48 5.05 -26.14
CA LEU A 491 21.57 6.50 -26.27
C LEU A 491 22.26 7.08 -25.04
N ALA A 492 23.15 8.05 -25.24
CA ALA A 492 23.76 8.82 -24.16
C ALA A 492 23.80 10.30 -24.55
N ALA A 493 23.52 11.16 -23.59
CA ALA A 493 23.68 12.60 -23.75
C ALA A 493 24.14 13.24 -22.43
N ASP A 494 24.88 14.33 -22.57
CA ASP A 494 25.42 15.10 -21.46
C ASP A 494 25.13 16.58 -21.66
N ALA A 495 24.90 17.28 -20.56
CA ALA A 495 24.66 18.72 -20.58
C ALA A 495 25.32 19.40 -19.37
N PRO A 496 25.77 20.66 -19.52
CA PRO A 496 26.17 21.47 -18.38
C PRO A 496 24.95 21.73 -17.48
N VAL A 497 25.20 22.04 -16.21
CA VAL A 497 24.12 22.37 -15.27
C VAL A 497 23.42 23.66 -15.68
N SER A 498 22.09 23.60 -15.71
CA SER A 498 21.19 24.74 -15.74
C SER A 498 20.22 24.66 -14.56
N GLU A 499 19.72 25.81 -14.14
CA GLU A 499 18.79 25.91 -13.02
C GLU A 499 17.40 26.34 -13.50
N PRO A 500 16.32 25.84 -12.88
CA PRO A 500 16.28 24.87 -11.77
C PRO A 500 16.43 23.39 -12.23
N ALA A 501 16.58 23.14 -13.53
CA ALA A 501 16.61 21.80 -14.11
C ALA A 501 17.53 21.72 -15.33
N VAL A 502 18.02 20.51 -15.62
CA VAL A 502 18.76 20.21 -16.86
C VAL A 502 17.84 19.54 -17.87
N LEU A 503 17.84 20.02 -19.11
CA LEU A 503 16.94 19.59 -20.17
C LEU A 503 17.68 18.75 -21.23
N PHE A 504 17.09 17.63 -21.61
CA PHE A 504 17.54 16.79 -22.72
C PHE A 504 16.39 16.58 -23.70
N ASP A 505 16.57 17.00 -24.96
CA ASP A 505 15.63 16.70 -26.03
C ASP A 505 16.16 15.52 -26.84
N LEU A 506 15.55 14.36 -26.68
CA LEU A 506 15.99 13.10 -27.29
C LEU A 506 14.95 12.59 -28.29
N SER A 507 15.41 11.91 -29.33
CA SER A 507 14.55 11.10 -30.19
C SER A 507 14.52 9.68 -29.62
N LEU A 508 13.37 9.27 -29.10
CA LEU A 508 13.20 7.94 -28.49
C LEU A 508 12.48 7.02 -29.48
N PRO A 509 13.00 5.81 -29.75
CA PRO A 509 12.26 4.75 -30.42
C PRO A 509 11.12 4.24 -29.52
N ALA A 510 10.15 3.54 -30.12
CA ALA A 510 9.09 2.90 -29.37
C ALA A 510 9.58 1.62 -28.68
N GLY A 511 9.00 1.30 -27.52
CA GLY A 511 9.27 0.09 -26.75
C GLY A 511 9.98 0.34 -25.41
N PRO A 512 10.31 -0.75 -24.69
CA PRO A 512 10.92 -0.69 -23.37
C PRO A 512 12.36 -0.18 -23.41
N ALA A 513 12.76 0.56 -22.37
CA ALA A 513 14.13 1.02 -22.15
C ALA A 513 14.41 1.21 -20.65
N HIS A 514 15.68 1.15 -20.27
CA HIS A 514 16.13 1.56 -18.93
C HIS A 514 16.71 2.97 -19.01
N LEU A 515 16.07 3.91 -18.32
CA LEU A 515 16.52 5.30 -18.23
C LEU A 515 17.39 5.48 -16.99
N HIS A 516 18.68 5.70 -17.20
CA HIS A 516 19.61 6.14 -16.16
C HIS A 516 19.81 7.65 -16.24
N THR A 517 19.84 8.29 -15.07
CA THR A 517 20.17 9.71 -14.93
C THR A 517 21.30 9.87 -13.95
N LEU A 518 22.25 10.75 -14.27
CA LEU A 518 23.41 11.00 -13.44
C LEU A 518 23.60 12.51 -13.30
N PHE A 519 23.81 12.95 -12.07
CA PHE A 519 24.33 14.25 -11.68
C PHE A 519 25.71 14.05 -11.09
N THR A 520 26.73 14.58 -11.76
CA THR A 520 28.09 14.54 -11.25
C THR A 520 28.34 15.78 -10.40
N THR A 521 28.68 15.57 -9.13
CA THR A 521 28.98 16.62 -8.15
C THR A 521 30.39 17.17 -8.32
N GLU A 522 30.69 18.29 -7.66
CA GLU A 522 32.00 18.95 -7.71
C GLU A 522 33.17 18.09 -7.21
N ASP A 523 32.92 17.19 -6.26
CA ASP A 523 33.87 16.19 -5.77
C ASP A 523 33.94 14.93 -6.65
N GLY A 524 33.17 14.89 -7.75
CA GLY A 524 33.19 13.82 -8.73
C GLY A 524 32.32 12.60 -8.39
N ALA A 525 31.47 12.69 -7.37
CA ALA A 525 30.48 11.64 -7.08
C ALA A 525 29.29 11.71 -8.06
N ASP A 526 28.72 10.55 -8.38
CA ASP A 526 27.51 10.45 -9.21
C ASP A 526 26.28 10.21 -8.33
N VAL A 527 25.27 11.05 -8.50
CA VAL A 527 23.96 10.98 -7.84
C VAL A 527 22.86 10.97 -8.89
N GLY A 528 21.84 10.14 -8.74
CA GLY A 528 20.74 10.13 -9.71
C GLY A 528 19.82 11.35 -9.57
N ALA A 529 19.07 11.68 -10.63
CA ALA A 529 18.02 12.68 -10.53
C ALA A 529 16.84 12.17 -9.71
N TYR A 530 16.46 12.86 -8.63
CA TYR A 530 15.33 12.39 -7.80
C TYR A 530 13.97 12.57 -8.49
N TYR A 531 13.90 13.48 -9.46
CA TYR A 531 12.72 13.75 -10.27
C TYR A 531 13.12 13.87 -11.74
N ALA A 532 12.38 13.19 -12.62
CA ALA A 532 12.49 13.37 -14.06
C ALA A 532 11.09 13.57 -14.67
N TYR A 533 10.88 14.69 -15.35
CA TYR A 533 9.64 14.95 -16.09
C TYR A 533 9.86 14.64 -17.57
N VAL A 534 9.15 13.65 -18.09
CA VAL A 534 9.26 13.20 -19.48
C VAL A 534 8.06 13.69 -20.26
N THR A 535 8.30 14.59 -21.23
CA THR A 535 7.24 15.26 -21.99
C THR A 535 7.40 14.97 -23.48
N PRO A 536 6.37 14.42 -24.15
CA PRO A 536 6.37 14.32 -25.61
C PRO A 536 6.45 15.71 -26.23
N LEU A 537 7.38 15.92 -27.15
CA LEU A 537 7.46 17.14 -27.94
C LEU A 537 6.62 16.94 -29.20
N ALA A 538 5.75 17.91 -29.51
CA ALA A 538 5.03 17.90 -30.77
C ALA A 538 6.02 17.74 -31.92
N THR A 539 5.83 16.72 -32.77
CA THR A 539 6.51 16.67 -34.06
C THR A 539 6.07 17.92 -34.79
N GLY A 540 6.99 18.85 -35.07
CA GLY A 540 6.70 19.95 -35.95
C GLY A 540 6.10 19.37 -37.23
N TYR A 541 4.90 19.78 -37.58
CA TYR A 541 4.40 19.59 -38.95
C TYR A 541 5.53 20.06 -39.86
N PRO A 542 6.01 19.24 -40.84
CA PRO A 542 6.81 19.84 -41.90
C PRO A 542 5.96 20.99 -42.47
N PRO A 543 6.52 22.21 -42.64
CA PRO A 543 5.77 23.28 -43.27
C PRO A 543 5.28 22.72 -44.60
N GLY A 544 3.95 22.73 -44.78
CA GLY A 544 3.33 22.23 -45.99
C GLY A 544 4.04 22.83 -47.18
N GLY A 545 4.72 21.96 -47.94
CA GLY A 545 5.31 22.34 -49.21
C GLY A 545 4.16 22.72 -50.13
N GLY A 546 3.88 24.01 -50.21
CA GLY A 546 3.12 24.54 -51.32
C GLY A 546 3.91 24.30 -52.60
N HIS A 547 3.30 23.60 -53.54
CA HIS A 547 3.13 24.06 -54.92
C HIS A 547 1.96 23.32 -55.57
#